data_AF-A0A8S0H711-F1
#
_entry.id   AF-A0A8S0H711-F1
#
_cell.length_a   1.000
_cell.length_b   1.000
_cell.length_c   1.000
_cell.angle_alpha   90.00
_cell.angle_beta   90.00
_cell.angle_gamma   90.00
#
_symmetry.space_group_name_H-M   'P 1'
#
loop_
_entity.id
_entity.type
_entity.pdbx_description
1 polymer ?
#
loop_
_entity_poly.entity_id
_entity_poly.type
_entity_poly.pdbx_seq_one_letter_code
_entity_poly.pdbx_strand_id
1 'polypeptide(L)'
;MTPMSSKPVSAQVLDAAIAWQLSLDGGASAVEREEFAKWHAAHEEHARAWRQLGMLDQRFGVATGPARNALLQSREGLRRRVRKLGRGVASVVLFGALALFAGERYLPMDYWLADQRTATGEQRTLRLADGTVINLNTHSALDVRFDEKQRRIVLQEGEILIETGHNDSRPFIVETRDGRMRALGTRFLVKREDQGTRLGCCNRRWRRGRKPVRTSTCSRKASKC
;
A
#
# COMPACT_ATOMS: atom_id res chain seq x y z
N MET A 1 -40.80 56.20 -42.51
CA MET A 1 -41.59 55.31 -41.63
C MET A 1 -42.54 54.49 -42.50
N THR A 2 -42.22 53.22 -42.76
CA THR A 2 -43.08 52.28 -43.50
C THR A 2 -43.98 51.54 -42.50
N PRO A 3 -45.30 51.41 -42.71
CA PRO A 3 -46.21 50.89 -41.70
C PRO A 3 -45.96 49.41 -41.43
N MET A 4 -45.87 49.04 -40.15
CA MET A 4 -45.80 47.65 -39.69
C MET A 4 -47.16 46.98 -39.95
N SER A 5 -47.24 46.20 -41.03
CA SER A 5 -48.38 45.31 -41.31
C SER A 5 -48.43 44.20 -40.27
N SER A 6 -49.41 44.26 -39.37
CA SER A 6 -49.67 43.35 -38.25
C SER A 6 -50.43 42.08 -38.67
N LYS A 7 -50.05 41.47 -39.81
CA LYS A 7 -50.57 40.12 -40.17
C LYS A 7 -49.79 39.03 -39.41
N PRO A 8 -50.46 38.13 -38.67
CA PRO A 8 -49.81 37.01 -37.99
C PRO A 8 -49.12 36.12 -39.04
N VAL A 9 -47.86 35.76 -38.78
CA VAL A 9 -47.13 34.80 -39.61
C VAL A 9 -47.73 33.41 -39.40
N SER A 10 -47.84 32.62 -40.46
CA SER A 10 -48.40 31.27 -40.36
C SER A 10 -47.53 30.36 -39.49
N ALA A 11 -48.17 29.47 -38.73
CA ALA A 11 -47.47 28.54 -37.83
C ALA A 11 -46.47 27.65 -38.58
N GLN A 12 -46.81 27.23 -39.81
CA GLN A 12 -45.94 26.43 -40.67
C GLN A 12 -44.63 27.15 -41.03
N VAL A 13 -44.69 28.45 -41.28
CA VAL A 13 -43.49 29.26 -41.59
C VAL A 13 -42.64 29.48 -40.35
N LEU A 14 -43.27 29.59 -39.18
CA LEU A 14 -42.56 29.68 -37.90
C LEU A 14 -41.86 28.36 -37.54
N ASP A 15 -42.51 27.22 -37.75
CA ASP A 15 -41.93 25.89 -37.54
C ASP A 15 -40.74 25.64 -38.48
N ALA A 16 -40.87 26.04 -39.75
CA ALA A 16 -39.76 25.99 -40.72
C ALA A 16 -38.59 26.88 -40.29
N ALA A 17 -38.85 28.06 -39.72
CA ALA A 17 -37.81 28.93 -39.20
C ALA A 17 -37.11 28.35 -37.96
N ILE A 18 -37.84 27.68 -37.06
CA ILE A 18 -37.25 26.94 -35.92
C ILE A 18 -36.35 25.80 -36.42
N ALA A 19 -36.81 25.04 -37.43
CA ALA A 19 -36.03 23.95 -38.01
C ALA A 19 -34.69 24.46 -38.61
N TRP A 20 -34.72 25.59 -39.32
CA TRP A 20 -33.51 26.23 -39.83
C TRP A 20 -32.58 26.72 -38.71
N GLN A 21 -33.11 27.25 -37.61
CA GLN A 21 -32.30 27.68 -36.47
C GLN A 21 -31.54 26.50 -35.84
N LEU A 22 -32.20 25.36 -35.63
CA LEU A 22 -31.58 24.15 -35.08
C LEU A 22 -30.48 23.58 -36.00
N SER A 23 -30.67 23.63 -37.32
CA SER A 23 -29.64 23.22 -38.29
C SER A 23 -28.42 24.14 -38.26
N LEU A 24 -28.63 25.46 -38.23
CA LEU A 24 -27.55 26.45 -38.21
C LEU A 24 -26.73 26.41 -36.91
N ASP A 25 -27.37 26.27 -35.74
CA ASP A 25 -26.69 26.15 -34.43
C ASP A 25 -25.88 24.84 -34.30
N GLY A 26 -26.28 23.79 -35.03
CA GLY A 26 -25.60 22.51 -35.09
C GLY A 26 -24.31 22.49 -35.92
N GLY A 27 -23.92 23.62 -36.52
CA GLY A 27 -22.74 23.73 -37.36
C GLY A 27 -23.00 23.45 -38.85
N ALA A 28 -24.05 24.08 -39.40
CA ALA A 28 -24.46 23.90 -40.79
C ALA A 28 -23.33 24.06 -41.83
N SER A 29 -23.37 23.16 -42.81
CA SER A 29 -22.51 23.11 -43.99
C SER A 29 -22.76 24.27 -44.96
N ALA A 30 -21.87 24.45 -45.94
CA ALA A 30 -22.01 25.51 -46.94
C ALA A 30 -23.27 25.35 -47.81
N VAL A 31 -23.70 24.11 -48.06
CA VAL A 31 -24.90 23.78 -48.83
C VAL A 31 -26.16 24.17 -48.06
N GLU A 32 -26.24 23.79 -46.78
CA GLU A 32 -27.40 24.13 -45.91
C GLU A 32 -27.57 25.65 -45.74
N ARG A 33 -26.46 26.41 -45.72
CA ARG A 33 -26.52 27.89 -45.69
C ARG A 33 -27.06 28.49 -46.99
N GLU A 34 -26.75 27.88 -48.13
CA GLU A 34 -27.27 28.32 -49.43
C GLU A 34 -28.76 28.00 -49.58
N GLU A 35 -29.19 26.81 -49.13
CA GLU A 35 -30.61 26.42 -49.10
C GLU A 35 -31.42 27.32 -48.16
N PHE A 36 -30.86 27.65 -46.99
CA PHE A 36 -31.46 28.64 -46.10
C PHE A 36 -31.59 30.01 -46.77
N ALA A 37 -30.56 30.49 -47.47
CA ALA A 37 -30.61 31.78 -48.16
C ALA A 37 -31.70 31.82 -49.23
N LYS A 38 -31.87 30.73 -49.99
CA LYS A 38 -32.96 30.56 -50.96
C LYS A 38 -34.32 30.58 -50.27
N TRP A 39 -34.49 29.83 -49.18
CA TRP A 39 -35.73 29.78 -48.42
C TRP A 39 -36.09 31.15 -47.81
N HIS A 40 -35.12 31.85 -47.23
CA HIS A 40 -35.31 33.16 -46.62
C HIS A 40 -35.66 34.24 -47.65
N ALA A 41 -35.07 34.17 -48.85
CA ALA A 41 -35.35 35.09 -49.96
C ALA A 41 -36.65 34.77 -50.73
N ALA A 42 -37.19 33.55 -50.60
CA ALA A 42 -38.35 33.10 -51.37
C ALA A 42 -39.65 33.86 -51.01
N HIS A 43 -39.81 34.31 -49.76
CA HIS A 43 -41.02 35.00 -49.33
C HIS A 43 -40.78 35.97 -48.17
N GLU A 44 -41.40 37.15 -48.22
CA GLU A 44 -41.34 38.13 -47.12
C GLU A 44 -41.88 37.60 -45.77
N GLU A 45 -42.71 36.56 -45.76
CA GLU A 45 -43.18 35.92 -44.52
C GLU A 45 -42.08 35.14 -43.81
N HIS A 46 -41.18 34.50 -44.57
CA HIS A 46 -40.04 33.75 -44.02
C HIS A 46 -39.06 34.70 -43.34
N ALA A 47 -38.78 35.84 -43.99
CA ALA A 47 -37.94 36.90 -43.42
C ALA A 47 -38.58 37.58 -42.19
N ARG A 48 -39.91 37.55 -42.04
CA ARG A 48 -40.60 38.02 -40.84
C ARG A 48 -40.52 37.00 -39.70
N ALA A 49 -40.78 35.72 -39.97
CA ALA A 49 -40.63 34.65 -38.98
C ALA A 49 -39.20 34.58 -38.43
N TRP A 50 -38.20 34.64 -39.30
CA TRP A 50 -36.79 34.60 -38.92
C TRP A 50 -36.41 35.75 -37.97
N ARG A 51 -36.90 36.97 -38.24
CA ARG A 51 -36.69 38.13 -37.35
C ARG A 51 -37.38 37.97 -35.99
N GLN A 52 -38.58 37.39 -35.96
CA GLN A 52 -39.30 37.15 -34.70
C GLN A 52 -38.58 36.13 -33.81
N LEU A 53 -38.01 35.08 -34.39
CA LEU A 53 -37.18 34.10 -33.67
C LEU A 53 -35.90 34.72 -33.10
N GLY A 54 -35.18 35.52 -33.88
CA GLY A 54 -33.95 36.19 -33.41
C GLY A 54 -34.17 37.15 -32.24
N MET A 55 -35.33 37.82 -32.18
CA MET A 55 -35.70 38.68 -31.04
C MET A 55 -35.99 37.87 -29.77
N LEU A 56 -36.50 36.64 -29.91
CA LEU A 56 -36.75 35.74 -28.80
C LEU A 56 -35.43 35.19 -28.25
N ASP A 57 -34.53 34.77 -29.15
CA ASP A 57 -33.23 34.20 -28.80
C ASP A 57 -32.33 35.22 -28.07
N GLN A 58 -32.32 36.49 -28.50
CA GLN A 58 -31.61 37.55 -27.77
C GLN A 58 -32.11 37.74 -26.33
N ARG A 59 -33.40 37.52 -26.05
CA ARG A 59 -33.95 37.63 -24.69
C ARG A 59 -33.56 36.44 -23.81
N PHE A 60 -33.39 35.25 -24.39
CA PHE A 60 -33.05 34.03 -23.64
C PHE A 60 -31.53 33.76 -23.55
N GLY A 61 -30.75 34.19 -24.53
CA GLY A 61 -29.29 34.03 -24.57
C GLY A 61 -28.56 34.79 -23.46
N VAL A 62 -29.08 35.96 -23.05
CA VAL A 62 -28.52 36.75 -21.94
C VAL A 62 -28.77 36.09 -20.57
N ALA A 63 -29.86 35.32 -20.43
CA ALA A 63 -30.27 34.73 -19.16
C ALA A 63 -29.57 33.38 -18.84
N THR A 64 -29.06 32.66 -19.84
CA THR A 64 -28.58 31.27 -19.67
C THR A 64 -27.08 31.08 -19.89
N GLY A 65 -26.41 31.99 -20.59
CA GLY A 65 -24.97 31.91 -20.88
C GLY A 65 -24.05 31.87 -19.64
N PRO A 66 -24.10 32.86 -18.73
CA PRO A 66 -23.17 32.92 -17.61
C PRO A 66 -23.41 31.82 -16.55
N ALA A 67 -24.67 31.45 -16.30
CA ALA A 67 -25.02 30.41 -15.33
C ALA A 67 -24.57 29.01 -15.77
N ARG A 68 -24.74 28.68 -17.06
CA ARG A 68 -24.28 27.39 -17.63
C ARG A 68 -22.76 27.28 -17.61
N ASN A 69 -22.05 28.34 -17.96
CA ASN A 69 -20.59 28.36 -17.95
C ASN A 69 -20.01 28.26 -16.53
N ALA A 70 -20.64 28.90 -15.53
CA ALA A 70 -20.22 28.78 -14.13
C ALA A 70 -20.36 27.35 -13.58
N LEU A 71 -21.42 26.62 -13.96
CA LEU A 71 -21.64 25.24 -13.53
C LEU A 71 -20.65 24.24 -14.16
N LEU A 72 -20.29 24.44 -15.43
CA LEU A 72 -19.30 23.60 -16.12
C LEU A 72 -17.89 23.83 -15.54
N GLN A 73 -17.51 25.07 -15.26
CA GLN A 73 -16.22 25.41 -14.66
C GLN A 73 -16.08 24.86 -13.23
N SER A 74 -17.16 24.84 -12.43
CA SER A 74 -17.11 24.31 -11.06
C SER A 74 -16.90 22.78 -11.03
N ARG A 75 -17.52 22.04 -11.95
CA ARG A 75 -17.36 20.58 -12.08
C ARG A 75 -15.94 20.18 -12.45
N GLU A 76 -15.29 20.92 -13.35
CA GLU A 76 -13.91 20.63 -13.73
C GLU A 76 -12.91 20.93 -12.61
N GLY A 77 -13.10 22.04 -11.88
CA GLY A 77 -12.27 22.40 -10.73
C GLY A 77 -12.33 21.35 -9.62
N LEU A 78 -13.54 20.86 -9.31
CA LEU A 78 -13.75 19.83 -8.29
C LEU A 78 -13.13 18.49 -8.70
N ARG A 79 -13.32 18.04 -9.95
CA ARG A 79 -12.72 16.80 -10.47
C ARG A 79 -11.19 16.84 -10.44
N ARG A 80 -10.58 17.97 -10.81
CA ARG A 80 -9.11 18.12 -10.75
C ARG A 80 -8.59 18.08 -9.30
N ARG A 81 -9.32 18.68 -8.36
CA ARG A 81 -8.95 18.71 -6.92
C ARG A 81 -9.09 17.33 -6.27
N VAL A 82 -10.20 16.63 -6.51
CA VAL A 82 -10.42 15.25 -6.03
C VAL A 82 -9.37 14.29 -6.60
N ARG A 83 -9.02 14.41 -7.88
CA ARG A 83 -7.97 13.57 -8.49
C ARG A 83 -6.58 13.85 -7.93
N LYS A 84 -6.24 15.11 -7.61
CA LYS A 84 -4.95 15.44 -6.96
C LYS A 84 -4.89 14.91 -5.53
N LEU A 85 -5.95 15.09 -4.75
CA LEU A 85 -6.05 14.57 -3.38
C LEU A 85 -6.06 13.03 -3.36
N GLY A 86 -6.83 12.39 -4.24
CA GLY A 86 -6.89 10.93 -4.35
C GLY A 86 -5.55 10.30 -4.74
N ARG A 87 -4.75 10.95 -5.59
CA ARG A 87 -3.39 10.47 -5.93
C ARG A 87 -2.43 10.56 -4.75
N GLY A 88 -2.51 11.61 -3.94
CA GLY A 88 -1.68 11.76 -2.73
C GLY A 88 -2.01 10.72 -1.65
N VAL A 89 -3.31 10.47 -1.41
CA VAL A 89 -3.75 9.45 -0.45
C VAL A 89 -3.38 8.05 -0.94
N ALA A 90 -3.63 7.74 -2.22
CA ALA A 90 -3.30 6.44 -2.78
C ALA A 90 -1.79 6.15 -2.73
N SER A 91 -0.93 7.15 -2.98
CA SER A 91 0.51 6.96 -2.86
C SER A 91 0.93 6.71 -1.41
N VAL A 92 0.38 7.44 -0.43
CA VAL A 92 0.71 7.22 0.99
C VAL A 92 0.29 5.83 1.45
N VAL A 93 -0.91 5.38 1.07
CA VAL A 93 -1.39 4.02 1.38
C VAL A 93 -0.51 2.96 0.73
N LEU A 94 -0.14 3.13 -0.55
CA LEU A 94 0.73 2.19 -1.25
C LEU A 94 2.12 2.12 -0.64
N PHE A 95 2.75 3.26 -0.35
CA PHE A 95 4.06 3.31 0.31
C PHE A 95 4.00 2.76 1.73
N GLY A 96 2.93 3.05 2.49
CA GLY A 96 2.71 2.48 3.82
C GLY A 96 2.56 0.96 3.78
N ALA A 97 1.77 0.43 2.85
CA ALA A 97 1.61 -1.01 2.66
C ALA A 97 2.92 -1.69 2.25
N LEU A 98 3.68 -1.09 1.32
CA LEU A 98 5.01 -1.58 0.92
C LEU A 98 6.01 -1.54 2.08
N ALA A 99 6.01 -0.49 2.88
CA ALA A 99 6.89 -0.36 4.04
C ALA A 99 6.57 -1.39 5.13
N LEU A 100 5.29 -1.64 5.41
CA LEU A 100 4.86 -2.67 6.36
C LEU A 100 5.22 -4.08 5.85
N PHE A 101 4.93 -4.37 4.58
CA PHE A 101 5.24 -5.65 3.95
C PHE A 101 6.75 -5.93 3.90
N ALA A 102 7.56 -4.91 3.61
CA ALA A 102 9.02 -5.02 3.64
C ALA A 102 9.56 -5.08 5.08
N GLY A 103 8.96 -4.34 6.01
CA GLY A 103 9.35 -4.31 7.42
C GLY A 103 9.28 -5.69 8.07
N GLU A 104 8.16 -6.40 7.93
CA GLU A 104 8.00 -7.75 8.48
C GLU A 104 9.00 -8.77 7.91
N ARG A 105 9.52 -8.54 6.69
CA ARG A 105 10.38 -9.49 5.99
C ARG A 105 11.87 -9.19 6.09
N TYR A 106 12.25 -7.93 6.24
CA TYR A 106 13.65 -7.48 6.16
C TYR A 106 14.18 -6.82 7.44
N LEU A 107 13.30 -6.39 8.35
CA LEU A 107 13.70 -5.86 9.65
C LEU A 107 13.33 -6.88 10.72
N PRO A 108 14.28 -7.75 11.16
CA PRO A 108 14.05 -8.63 12.29
C PRO A 108 13.98 -7.76 13.56
N MET A 109 12.84 -7.12 13.80
CA MET A 109 12.61 -6.26 14.96
C MET A 109 12.87 -7.03 16.25
N ASP A 110 12.55 -8.32 16.27
CA ASP A 110 12.82 -9.22 17.39
C ASP A 110 14.32 -9.34 17.71
N TYR A 111 15.21 -9.24 16.71
CA TYR A 111 16.66 -9.23 16.94
C TYR A 111 17.12 -7.91 17.58
N TRP A 112 16.55 -6.78 17.15
CA TRP A 112 16.93 -5.46 17.64
C TRP A 112 16.37 -5.14 19.02
N LEU A 113 15.18 -5.67 19.33
CA LEU A 113 14.51 -5.51 20.61
C LEU A 113 14.88 -6.58 21.63
N ALA A 114 15.72 -7.56 21.25
CA ALA A 114 16.11 -8.63 22.16
C ALA A 114 16.87 -8.10 23.37
N ASP A 115 16.61 -8.70 24.54
CA ASP A 115 17.30 -8.35 25.79
C ASP A 115 18.82 -8.49 25.64
N GLN A 116 19.25 -9.59 25.00
CA GLN A 116 20.65 -9.96 24.86
C GLN A 116 20.98 -10.29 23.40
N ARG A 117 21.99 -9.63 22.86
CA ARG A 117 22.45 -9.82 21.47
C ARG A 117 23.96 -9.81 21.34
N THR A 118 24.46 -10.45 20.29
CA THR A 118 25.87 -10.45 19.87
C THR A 118 26.00 -9.95 18.44
N ALA A 119 27.00 -9.12 18.15
CA ALA A 119 27.30 -8.69 16.79
C ALA A 119 27.87 -9.84 15.94
N THR A 120 27.96 -9.61 14.62
CA THR A 120 28.68 -10.53 13.73
C THR A 120 30.16 -10.59 14.12
N GLY A 121 30.66 -11.80 14.38
CA GLY A 121 32.02 -12.05 14.88
C GLY A 121 32.17 -12.01 16.41
N GLU A 122 31.12 -11.66 17.14
CA GLU A 122 31.13 -11.61 18.61
C GLU A 122 30.58 -12.90 19.21
N GLN A 123 31.26 -13.45 20.22
CA GLN A 123 30.72 -14.51 21.06
C GLN A 123 30.69 -14.06 22.51
N ARG A 124 29.59 -14.34 23.21
CA ARG A 124 29.40 -13.88 24.59
C ARG A 124 28.86 -15.00 25.46
N THR A 125 29.40 -15.12 26.67
CA THR A 125 28.85 -16.02 27.69
C THR A 125 28.01 -15.21 28.68
N LEU A 126 26.75 -15.60 28.84
CA LEU A 126 25.79 -15.05 29.78
C LEU A 126 25.57 -16.06 30.92
N ARG A 127 25.58 -15.58 32.17
CA ARG A 127 25.20 -16.36 33.35
C ARG A 127 23.88 -15.82 33.89
N LEU A 128 22.91 -16.70 34.05
CA LEU A 128 21.58 -16.37 34.55
C LEU A 128 21.47 -16.61 36.05
N ALA A 129 20.44 -16.03 36.67
CA ALA A 129 20.23 -16.08 38.12
C ALA A 129 19.98 -17.50 38.66
N ASP A 130 19.48 -18.42 37.83
CA ASP A 130 19.26 -19.83 38.18
C ASP A 130 20.53 -20.69 38.08
N GLY A 131 21.67 -20.08 37.74
CA GLY A 131 22.95 -20.76 37.50
C GLY A 131 23.11 -21.34 36.10
N THR A 132 22.13 -21.14 35.20
CA THR A 132 22.24 -21.52 33.80
C THR A 132 23.32 -20.67 33.10
N VAL A 133 24.15 -21.31 32.29
CA VAL A 133 25.17 -20.66 31.47
C VAL A 133 24.77 -20.77 30.01
N ILE A 134 24.67 -19.64 29.33
CA ILE A 134 24.34 -19.56 27.91
C ILE A 134 25.54 -18.98 27.17
N ASN A 135 26.04 -19.69 26.16
CA ASN A 135 27.02 -19.14 25.23
C ASN A 135 26.29 -18.74 23.94
N LEU A 136 26.25 -17.44 23.66
CA LEU A 136 25.74 -16.87 22.43
C LEU A 136 26.85 -16.90 21.38
N ASN A 137 26.55 -17.47 20.22
CA ASN A 137 27.45 -17.46 19.07
C ASN A 137 27.40 -16.10 18.35
N THR A 138 28.09 -15.98 17.21
CA THR A 138 28.00 -14.81 16.33
C THR A 138 26.56 -14.53 15.91
N HIS A 139 26.18 -13.27 15.84
CA HIS A 139 24.87 -12.82 15.33
C HIS A 139 23.70 -13.59 15.97
N SER A 140 23.64 -13.60 17.30
CA SER A 140 22.62 -14.30 18.07
C SER A 140 21.85 -13.33 18.95
N ALA A 141 20.55 -13.55 19.09
CA ALA A 141 19.67 -12.72 19.90
C ALA A 141 18.72 -13.60 20.73
N LEU A 142 18.59 -13.29 22.03
CA LEU A 142 17.70 -14.01 22.93
C LEU A 142 17.06 -13.09 23.97
N ASP A 143 15.87 -13.51 24.41
CA ASP A 143 15.15 -12.91 25.54
C ASP A 143 15.11 -13.87 26.73
N VAL A 144 15.21 -13.32 27.93
CA VAL A 144 15.17 -14.10 29.18
C VAL A 144 13.87 -13.82 29.90
N ARG A 145 12.95 -14.79 29.92
CA ARG A 145 11.62 -14.65 30.55
C ARG A 145 11.44 -15.68 31.64
N PHE A 146 11.90 -15.35 32.84
CA PHE A 146 11.74 -16.21 34.02
C PHE A 146 10.52 -15.76 34.81
N ASP A 147 9.60 -16.68 35.06
CA ASP A 147 8.39 -16.46 35.85
C ASP A 147 8.30 -17.48 36.99
N GLU A 148 7.30 -17.37 37.86
CA GLU A 148 7.14 -18.27 39.01
C GLU A 148 6.88 -19.74 38.61
N LYS A 149 6.39 -19.99 37.39
CA LYS A 149 5.97 -21.31 36.90
C LYS A 149 7.05 -21.99 36.05
N GLN A 150 7.88 -21.24 35.33
CA GLN A 150 8.80 -21.75 34.32
C GLN A 150 9.98 -20.80 34.09
N ARG A 151 11.08 -21.37 33.61
CA ARG A 151 12.25 -20.63 33.13
C ARG A 151 12.24 -20.66 31.61
N ARG A 152 11.88 -19.56 30.95
CA ARG A 152 11.75 -19.52 29.49
C ARG A 152 12.85 -18.67 28.88
N ILE A 153 13.49 -19.21 27.85
CA ILE A 153 14.40 -18.48 26.95
C ILE A 153 13.78 -18.44 25.57
N VAL A 154 13.68 -17.26 24.98
CA VAL A 154 13.20 -17.10 23.60
C VAL A 154 14.40 -16.81 22.70
N LEU A 155 14.72 -17.71 21.77
CA LEU A 155 15.79 -17.53 20.80
C LEU A 155 15.25 -16.81 19.57
N GLN A 156 15.62 -15.53 19.46
CA GLN A 156 15.17 -14.60 18.42
C GLN A 156 16.04 -14.58 17.18
N GLU A 157 17.27 -15.10 17.21
CA GLU A 157 18.11 -15.36 16.03
C GLU A 157 19.36 -16.14 16.42
N GLY A 158 19.94 -16.88 15.47
CA GLY A 158 21.30 -17.41 15.58
C GLY A 158 21.42 -18.71 16.36
N GLU A 159 22.49 -18.85 17.13
CA GLU A 159 22.89 -20.11 17.76
C GLU A 159 23.31 -19.89 19.22
N ILE A 160 22.76 -20.70 20.11
CA ILE A 160 23.07 -20.69 21.53
C ILE A 160 23.38 -22.08 22.05
N LEU A 161 24.37 -22.16 22.93
CA LEU A 161 24.68 -23.34 23.71
C LEU A 161 24.28 -23.11 25.16
N ILE A 162 23.35 -23.92 25.65
CA ILE A 162 22.78 -23.79 26.99
C ILE A 162 23.33 -24.92 27.88
N GLU A 163 23.78 -24.54 29.07
CA GLU A 163 24.10 -25.44 30.18
C GLU A 163 23.18 -25.11 31.35
N THR A 164 22.17 -25.94 31.60
CA THR A 164 21.11 -25.65 32.58
C THR A 164 21.60 -25.78 34.02
N GLY A 165 21.24 -24.82 34.86
CA GLY A 165 21.40 -24.90 36.31
C GLY A 165 20.50 -25.97 36.93
N HIS A 166 21.01 -26.67 37.94
CA HIS A 166 20.31 -27.77 38.63
C HIS A 166 19.56 -27.32 39.89
N ASN A 167 19.67 -26.04 40.27
CA ASN A 167 19.21 -25.51 41.55
C ASN A 167 17.77 -25.01 41.53
N ASP A 168 16.99 -25.36 40.51
CA ASP A 168 15.63 -24.85 40.32
C ASP A 168 14.72 -25.95 39.74
N SER A 169 13.59 -26.18 40.41
CA SER A 169 12.59 -27.19 40.06
C SER A 169 11.66 -26.78 38.92
N ARG A 170 11.63 -25.48 38.56
CA ARG A 170 10.81 -24.97 37.44
C ARG A 170 11.30 -25.56 36.11
N PRO A 171 10.39 -25.98 35.21
CA PRO A 171 10.79 -26.48 33.90
C PRO A 171 11.53 -25.40 33.11
N PHE A 172 12.63 -25.80 32.46
CA PHE A 172 13.39 -24.93 31.58
C PHE A 172 12.91 -25.13 30.14
N ILE A 173 12.36 -24.06 29.55
CA ILE A 173 11.74 -24.05 28.23
C ILE A 173 12.57 -23.16 27.31
N VAL A 174 12.90 -23.66 26.13
CA VAL A 174 13.44 -22.85 25.03
C VAL A 174 12.39 -22.74 23.95
N GLU A 175 12.08 -21.51 23.60
CA GLU A 175 11.11 -21.14 22.57
C GLU A 175 11.86 -20.55 21.39
N THR A 176 11.54 -21.02 20.19
CA THR A 176 11.96 -20.44 18.91
C THR A 176 10.70 -20.10 18.12
N ARG A 177 10.87 -19.43 16.98
CA ARG A 177 9.76 -19.17 16.04
C ARG A 177 9.04 -20.45 15.60
N ASP A 178 9.75 -21.58 15.55
CA ASP A 178 9.23 -22.85 15.03
C ASP A 178 8.56 -23.70 16.11
N GLY A 179 8.78 -23.41 17.40
CA GLY A 179 8.16 -24.18 18.47
C GLY A 179 8.78 -24.01 19.84
N ARG A 180 8.30 -24.83 20.79
CA ARG A 180 8.73 -24.84 22.19
C ARG A 180 9.33 -26.18 22.55
N MET A 181 10.40 -26.14 23.31
CA MET A 181 11.19 -27.32 23.67
C MET A 181 11.49 -27.27 25.16
N ARG A 182 11.25 -28.39 25.84
CA ARG A 182 11.62 -28.53 27.25
C ARG A 182 13.00 -29.15 27.36
N ALA A 183 13.90 -28.47 28.05
CA ALA A 183 15.21 -29.02 28.37
C ALA A 183 15.06 -30.16 29.37
N LEU A 184 15.39 -31.38 28.94
CA LEU A 184 15.43 -32.57 29.80
C LEU A 184 16.86 -32.94 30.23
N GLY A 185 17.87 -32.35 29.59
CA GLY A 185 19.28 -32.65 29.80
C GLY A 185 20.08 -31.42 30.23
N THR A 186 21.34 -31.65 30.59
CA THR A 186 22.19 -30.63 31.20
C THR A 186 22.85 -29.67 30.21
N ARG A 187 23.01 -30.09 28.94
CA ARG A 187 23.69 -29.28 27.92
C ARG A 187 23.17 -29.57 26.52
N PHE A 188 22.75 -28.54 25.82
CA PHE A 188 22.22 -28.66 24.46
C PHE A 188 22.48 -27.39 23.65
N LEU A 189 22.62 -27.60 22.34
CA LEU A 189 22.79 -26.57 21.33
C LEU A 189 21.45 -26.35 20.64
N VAL A 190 21.05 -25.08 20.52
CA VAL A 190 19.88 -24.66 19.77
C VAL A 190 20.35 -23.70 18.71
N LYS A 191 20.07 -24.03 17.45
CA LYS A 191 20.41 -23.19 16.30
C LYS A 191 19.14 -22.95 15.50
N ARG A 192 18.86 -21.68 15.21
CA ARG A 192 17.83 -21.33 14.24
C ARG A 192 18.43 -21.28 12.84
N GLU A 193 17.72 -21.88 11.89
CA GLU A 193 18.03 -21.87 10.46
C GLU A 193 16.78 -21.41 9.69
N ASP A 194 16.95 -21.00 8.43
CA ASP A 194 15.86 -20.42 7.64
C ASP A 194 14.65 -21.36 7.46
N GLN A 195 14.87 -22.67 7.51
CA GLN A 195 13.86 -23.70 7.32
C GLN A 195 13.43 -24.40 8.61
N GLY A 196 13.91 -23.94 9.77
CA GLY A 196 13.49 -24.46 11.06
C GLY A 196 14.57 -24.41 12.14
N THR A 197 14.29 -25.04 13.27
CA THR A 197 15.19 -25.07 14.43
C THR A 197 15.94 -26.40 14.50
N ARG A 198 17.26 -26.35 14.58
CA ARG A 198 18.14 -27.51 14.79
C ARG A 198 18.51 -27.65 16.26
N LEU A 199 18.38 -28.88 16.76
CA LEU A 199 18.73 -29.23 18.14
C LEU A 199 19.87 -30.24 18.17
N GLY A 200 20.85 -29.96 19.03
CA GLY A 200 21.93 -30.89 19.34
C GLY A 200 21.95 -31.16 20.83
N CYS A 201 21.68 -32.39 21.26
CA CYS A 201 21.94 -32.78 22.63
C CYS A 201 23.41 -33.18 22.77
N CYS A 202 24.13 -32.59 23.73
CA CYS A 202 25.51 -32.96 23.98
C CYS A 202 25.55 -34.01 25.09
N ASN A 203 25.70 -35.29 24.72
CA ASN A 203 25.91 -36.34 25.72
C ASN A 203 27.31 -36.17 26.34
N ARG A 204 27.42 -36.32 27.66
CA ARG A 204 28.63 -35.99 28.43
C ARG A 204 29.89 -36.66 27.85
N ARG A 205 30.87 -35.84 27.42
CA ARG A 205 32.23 -35.71 28.04
C ARG A 205 33.04 -34.64 27.31
N TRP A 206 33.08 -33.41 27.84
CA TRP A 206 34.11 -32.43 27.47
C TRP A 206 35.00 -32.16 28.69
N ARG A 207 36.22 -32.73 28.69
CA ARG A 207 37.29 -32.36 29.62
C ARG A 207 38.14 -31.31 28.90
N ARG A 208 37.90 -30.02 29.16
CA ARG A 208 38.69 -28.92 28.58
C ARG A 208 40.03 -28.80 29.33
N GLY A 209 41.11 -29.26 28.71
CA GLY A 209 42.48 -28.85 29.06
C GLY A 209 42.75 -27.42 28.58
N ARG A 210 43.52 -26.64 29.34
CA ARG A 210 43.82 -25.22 29.10
C ARG A 210 44.69 -24.99 27.83
N LYS A 211 44.17 -24.20 26.88
CA LYS A 211 44.81 -23.39 25.79
C LYS A 211 45.62 -24.13 24.68
N PRO A 212 45.88 -23.49 23.50
CA PRO A 212 45.09 -22.53 22.73
C PRO A 212 44.76 -23.04 21.29
N VAL A 213 43.86 -22.30 20.63
CA VAL A 213 43.46 -22.31 19.21
C VAL A 213 44.33 -23.12 18.22
N ARG A 214 43.69 -24.05 17.50
CA ARG A 214 43.94 -24.31 16.07
C ARG A 214 42.61 -24.55 15.36
N THR A 215 42.35 -23.74 14.34
CA THR A 215 41.37 -24.01 13.29
C THR A 215 41.68 -25.34 12.62
N SER A 216 40.64 -26.12 12.32
CA SER A 216 40.70 -27.12 11.25
C SER A 216 39.33 -27.28 10.61
N THR A 217 39.27 -26.90 9.34
CA THR A 217 38.30 -27.37 8.37
C THR A 217 38.51 -28.87 8.18
N CYS A 218 37.45 -29.67 8.22
CA CYS A 218 37.37 -30.97 7.55
C CYS A 218 35.88 -31.34 7.40
N SER A 219 35.26 -30.98 6.28
CA SER A 219 35.09 -31.79 5.08
C SER A 219 34.03 -32.90 5.21
N ARG A 220 32.95 -32.68 4.44
CA ARG A 220 31.96 -33.61 3.87
C ARG A 220 32.10 -35.11 4.23
N LYS A 221 30.98 -35.70 4.69
CA LYS A 221 30.38 -36.85 3.98
C LYS A 221 28.93 -37.10 4.37
N ALA A 222 28.15 -37.43 3.34
CA ALA A 222 26.75 -37.79 3.35
C ALA A 222 26.48 -39.19 3.92
N SER A 223 25.27 -39.40 4.44
CA SER A 223 24.51 -40.67 4.46
C SER A 223 23.14 -40.34 5.11
N LYS A 224 22.05 -40.19 4.36
CA LYS A 224 21.07 -41.23 3.99
C LYS A 224 20.82 -42.24 5.12
N CYS A 225 19.74 -42.05 5.87
CA CYS A 225 18.44 -42.75 5.72
C CYS A 225 17.34 -41.87 6.31
#